data_AF-A0A934KKI9-F1
#
_entry.id   AF-A0A934KKI9-F1
#
_cell.length_a   1.000
_cell.length_b   1.000
_cell.length_c   1.000
_cell.angle_alpha   90.00
_cell.angle_beta   90.00
_cell.angle_gamma   90.00
#
_symmetry.space_group_name_H-M   'P 1'
#
loop_
_entity.id
_entity.type
_entity.pdbx_description
1 polymer ?
#
loop_
_entity_poly.entity_id
_entity_poly.type
_entity_poly.pdbx_seq_one_letter_code
_entity_poly.pdbx_strand_id
1 'polypeptide(L)'
;MSIGRGLLIGAAAGAAGTTALNAVTYLDMAIRARPTSSTPQETVKKLASEAHVAIPGNDEARQNRLAGLGPLTGLATGVGVGAVLGLGRSVGWRPGVLISTLAATVGALVGSNGPMTVLGVTDPRTWAVKDWVSDVVPHLAYGAVAAGVLREIDRSLSATIIRQGTLDS
;
A
#
# COMPACT_ATOMS: atom_id res chain seq x y z
N MET A 1 -8.79 -16.37 13.88
CA MET A 1 -9.45 -15.13 13.40
C MET A 1 -10.26 -15.51 12.16
N SER A 2 -11.49 -15.04 12.00
CA SER A 2 -12.26 -15.33 10.77
C SER A 2 -11.68 -14.56 9.57
N ILE A 3 -11.86 -15.11 8.36
CA ILE A 3 -11.38 -14.53 7.10
C ILE A 3 -11.83 -13.07 6.95
N GLY A 4 -13.13 -12.80 7.13
CA GLY A 4 -13.68 -11.45 7.00
C GLY A 4 -13.09 -10.46 8.00
N ARG A 5 -12.85 -10.91 9.24
CA ARG A 5 -12.20 -10.07 10.25
C ARG A 5 -10.74 -9.78 9.90
N GLY A 6 -10.01 -10.76 9.40
CA GLY A 6 -8.63 -10.57 8.93
C GLY A 6 -8.53 -9.62 7.76
N LEU A 7 -9.44 -9.71 6.79
CA LEU A 7 -9.53 -8.77 5.66
C LEU A 7 -9.69 -7.32 6.13
N LEU A 8 -10.66 -7.06 7.01
CA LEU A 8 -10.93 -5.70 7.49
C LEU A 8 -9.77 -5.13 8.31
N ILE A 9 -9.20 -5.95 9.18
CA ILE A 9 -8.02 -5.57 9.97
C ILE A 9 -6.83 -5.30 9.07
N GLY A 10 -6.60 -6.16 8.09
CA GLY A 10 -5.55 -6.00 7.10
C GLY A 10 -5.75 -4.71 6.30
N ALA A 11 -6.96 -4.46 5.80
CA ALA A 11 -7.29 -3.25 5.06
C ALA A 11 -7.03 -1.99 5.90
N ALA A 12 -7.41 -1.99 7.17
CA ALA A 12 -7.14 -0.89 8.10
C ALA A 12 -5.63 -0.69 8.33
N ALA A 13 -4.86 -1.77 8.47
CA ALA A 13 -3.41 -1.71 8.56
C ALA A 13 -2.77 -1.16 7.28
N GLY A 14 -3.26 -1.57 6.12
CA GLY A 14 -2.85 -1.06 4.82
C GLY A 14 -3.16 0.43 4.64
N ALA A 15 -4.34 0.88 5.08
CA ALA A 15 -4.70 2.30 5.10
C ALA A 15 -3.75 3.11 6.00
N ALA A 16 -3.47 2.63 7.21
CA ALA A 16 -2.53 3.27 8.13
C ALA A 16 -1.10 3.35 7.53
N GLY A 17 -0.63 2.27 6.92
CA GLY A 17 0.65 2.26 6.20
C GLY A 17 0.66 3.25 5.04
N THR A 18 -0.44 3.36 4.30
CA THR A 18 -0.54 4.29 3.16
C THR A 18 -0.51 5.75 3.62
N THR A 19 -1.12 6.06 4.76
CA THR A 19 -0.99 7.38 5.39
C THR A 19 0.47 7.69 5.72
N ALA A 20 1.21 6.74 6.29
CA ALA A 20 2.63 6.91 6.60
C ALA A 20 3.49 7.12 5.34
N LEU A 21 3.23 6.34 4.29
CA LEU A 21 3.89 6.49 2.99
C LEU A 21 3.67 7.88 2.40
N ASN A 22 2.41 8.33 2.38
CA ASN A 22 2.04 9.64 1.85
C ASN A 22 2.69 10.76 2.68
N ALA A 23 2.71 10.63 4.01
CA ALA A 23 3.36 11.60 4.88
C ALA A 23 4.86 11.74 4.56
N VAL A 24 5.58 10.62 4.40
CA VAL A 24 7.00 10.63 4.02
C VAL A 24 7.20 11.21 2.62
N THR A 25 6.32 10.86 1.68
CA THR A 25 6.38 11.36 0.30
C THR A 25 6.20 12.88 0.25
N TYR A 26 5.18 13.40 0.93
CA TYR A 26 4.90 14.83 0.98
C TYR A 26 5.96 15.61 1.75
N LEU A 27 6.53 15.03 2.82
CA LEU A 27 7.65 15.62 3.52
C LEU A 27 8.87 15.76 2.60
N ASP A 28 9.20 14.72 1.82
CA ASP A 28 10.29 14.78 0.84
C ASP A 28 10.03 15.83 -0.24
N MET A 29 8.78 15.97 -0.69
CA MET A 29 8.38 17.01 -1.64
C MET A 29 8.57 18.42 -1.06
N ALA A 30 8.14 18.64 0.18
CA ALA A 30 8.27 19.92 0.87
C ALA A 30 9.73 20.31 1.12
N ILE A 31 10.56 19.36 1.55
CA ILE A 31 11.98 19.60 1.85
C ILE A 31 12.79 19.83 0.57
N ARG A 32 12.56 19.02 -0.47
CA ARG A 32 13.35 19.08 -1.72
C ARG A 32 12.75 20.00 -2.79
N ALA A 33 11.60 20.61 -2.53
CA ALA A 33 10.85 21.44 -3.47
C ALA A 33 10.62 20.77 -4.84
N ARG A 34 10.41 19.45 -4.87
CA ARG A 34 10.18 18.68 -6.10
C ARG A 34 8.68 18.60 -6.45
N PRO A 35 8.30 18.55 -7.74
CA PRO A 35 6.91 18.40 -8.14
C PRO A 35 6.34 17.03 -7.75
N THR A 36 5.01 16.93 -7.74
CA THR A 36 4.32 15.64 -7.65
C THR A 36 4.60 14.79 -8.89
N SER A 37 4.59 13.47 -8.75
CA SER A 37 4.78 12.56 -9.88
C SER A 37 3.52 12.49 -10.76
N SER A 38 3.71 12.44 -12.08
CA SER A 38 2.67 12.16 -13.08
C SER A 38 2.53 10.68 -13.44
N THR A 39 3.43 9.83 -12.94
CA THR A 39 3.49 8.39 -13.26
C THR A 39 2.18 7.64 -12.97
N PRO A 40 1.47 7.89 -11.84
CA PRO A 40 0.17 7.25 -11.60
C PRO A 40 -0.90 7.62 -12.64
N GLN A 41 -0.94 8.88 -13.07
CA GLN A 41 -1.88 9.37 -14.08
C GLN A 41 -1.59 8.73 -15.44
N GLU A 42 -0.32 8.62 -15.82
CA GLU A 42 0.09 7.91 -17.05
C GLU A 42 -0.27 6.43 -17.02
N THR A 43 -0.12 5.79 -15.86
CA THR A 43 -0.48 4.39 -15.66
C THR A 43 -1.98 4.17 -15.83
N VAL A 44 -2.81 5.00 -15.20
CA VAL A 44 -4.28 4.97 -15.38
C VAL A 44 -4.65 5.19 -16.84
N LYS A 45 -4.00 6.15 -17.52
CA LYS A 45 -4.23 6.43 -18.94
C LYS A 45 -3.91 5.22 -19.81
N LYS A 46 -2.78 4.54 -19.57
CA LYS A 46 -2.41 3.32 -20.32
C LYS A 46 -3.35 2.16 -20.02
N LEU A 47 -3.69 1.92 -18.74
CA LEU A 47 -4.67 0.90 -18.36
C LEU A 47 -6.03 1.10 -19.05
N ALA A 48 -6.53 2.34 -19.07
CA ALA A 48 -7.79 2.66 -19.72
C ALA A 48 -7.72 2.40 -21.24
N SER A 49 -6.57 2.70 -21.86
CA SER A 49 -6.31 2.41 -23.28
C SER A 49 -6.32 0.90 -23.57
N GLU A 50 -5.59 0.10 -22.79
CA GLU A 50 -5.49 -1.36 -22.94
C GLU A 50 -6.83 -2.05 -22.64
N ALA A 51 -7.60 -1.54 -21.66
CA ALA A 51 -8.92 -2.06 -21.32
C ALA A 51 -10.03 -1.59 -22.28
N HIS A 52 -9.70 -0.77 -23.28
CA HIS A 52 -10.66 -0.12 -24.18
C HIS A 52 -11.76 0.66 -23.43
N VAL A 53 -11.44 1.21 -22.25
CA VAL A 53 -12.34 2.02 -21.44
C VAL A 53 -12.03 3.50 -21.68
N ALA A 54 -13.00 4.25 -22.19
CA ALA A 54 -12.85 5.69 -22.32
C ALA A 54 -12.93 6.37 -20.94
N ILE A 55 -11.99 7.27 -20.64
CA ILE A 55 -12.11 8.18 -19.49
C ILE A 55 -12.97 9.37 -19.95
N PRO A 56 -14.21 9.51 -19.47
CA PRO A 56 -15.14 10.51 -20.00
C PRO A 56 -14.73 11.94 -19.66
N GLY A 57 -15.08 12.90 -20.52
CA GLY A 57 -14.87 14.34 -20.30
C GLY A 57 -14.11 15.02 -21.44
N ASN A 58 -14.24 16.35 -21.51
CA ASN A 58 -13.35 17.20 -22.31
C ASN A 58 -11.93 17.22 -21.71
N ASP A 59 -10.97 17.90 -22.35
CA ASP A 59 -9.56 17.82 -21.96
C ASP A 59 -9.31 18.16 -20.47
N GLU A 60 -9.93 19.22 -19.95
CA GLU A 60 -9.80 19.61 -18.55
C GLU A 60 -10.45 18.59 -17.60
N ALA A 61 -11.70 18.18 -17.87
CA ALA A 61 -12.39 17.20 -17.04
C ALA A 61 -11.66 15.84 -17.04
N ARG A 62 -11.08 15.45 -18.16
CA ARG A 62 -10.29 14.23 -18.30
C ARG A 62 -8.99 14.31 -17.49
N GLN A 63 -8.28 15.44 -17.53
CA GLN A 63 -7.08 15.66 -16.72
C GLN A 63 -7.40 15.61 -15.22
N ASN A 64 -8.50 16.25 -14.79
CA ASN A 64 -8.95 16.21 -13.39
C ASN A 64 -9.30 14.78 -12.94
N ARG A 65 -9.94 13.98 -13.79
CA ARG A 65 -10.21 12.57 -13.50
C ARG A 65 -8.92 11.76 -13.37
N LEU A 66 -7.96 11.96 -14.27
CA LEU A 66 -6.65 11.30 -14.17
C LEU A 66 -5.93 11.69 -12.87
N ALA A 67 -5.95 12.98 -12.51
CA ALA A 67 -5.36 13.48 -11.28
C ALA A 67 -5.99 12.89 -10.01
N GLY A 68 -7.28 12.54 -10.04
CA GLY A 68 -7.93 11.79 -8.95
C GLY A 68 -7.68 10.29 -9.00
N LEU A 69 -7.77 9.66 -10.19
CA LEU A 69 -7.64 8.22 -10.37
C LEU A 69 -6.22 7.73 -10.06
N GLY A 70 -5.18 8.50 -10.39
CA GLY A 70 -3.79 8.14 -10.10
C GLY A 70 -3.58 7.82 -8.61
N PRO A 71 -3.76 8.79 -7.70
CA PRO A 71 -3.68 8.55 -6.26
C PRO A 71 -4.65 7.48 -5.74
N LEU A 72 -5.87 7.38 -6.29
CA LEU A 72 -6.84 6.35 -5.90
C LEU A 72 -6.31 4.93 -6.13
N THR A 73 -5.60 4.68 -7.24
CA THR A 73 -4.97 3.36 -7.47
C THR A 73 -3.90 3.05 -6.42
N GLY A 74 -3.10 4.04 -6.02
CA GLY A 74 -2.12 3.89 -4.93
C GLY A 74 -2.78 3.56 -3.59
N LEU A 75 -3.88 4.24 -3.24
CA LEU A 75 -4.67 3.95 -2.05
C LEU A 75 -5.24 2.53 -2.09
N ALA A 76 -5.81 2.12 -3.24
CA ALA A 76 -6.34 0.78 -3.42
C ALA A 76 -5.26 -0.31 -3.27
N THR A 77 -4.08 -0.09 -3.86
CA THR A 77 -2.92 -0.98 -3.69
C THR A 77 -2.52 -1.08 -2.22
N GLY A 78 -2.35 0.04 -1.52
CA GLY A 78 -1.92 0.04 -0.13
C GLY A 78 -2.92 -0.65 0.81
N VAL A 79 -4.22 -0.43 0.61
CA VAL A 79 -5.29 -1.13 1.34
C VAL A 79 -5.31 -2.62 0.99
N GLY A 80 -5.19 -2.96 -0.30
CA GLY A 80 -5.20 -4.34 -0.79
C GLY A 80 -4.04 -5.18 -0.25
N VAL A 81 -2.83 -4.64 -0.26
CA VAL A 81 -1.64 -5.29 0.34
C VAL A 81 -1.88 -5.58 1.81
N GLY A 82 -2.41 -4.61 2.56
CA GLY A 82 -2.78 -4.80 3.96
C GLY A 82 -3.82 -5.92 4.12
N ALA A 83 -4.87 -5.92 3.31
CA ALA A 83 -5.93 -6.94 3.33
C ALA A 83 -5.38 -8.36 3.09
N VAL A 84 -4.45 -8.52 2.14
CA VAL A 84 -3.75 -9.79 1.87
C VAL A 84 -2.93 -10.25 3.07
N LEU A 85 -2.22 -9.34 3.73
CA LEU A 85 -1.47 -9.67 4.96
C LEU A 85 -2.43 -10.10 6.08
N GLY A 86 -3.57 -9.42 6.24
CA GLY A 86 -4.61 -9.78 7.20
C GLY A 86 -5.29 -11.13 6.92
N LEU A 87 -5.45 -11.50 5.65
CA LEU A 87 -5.82 -12.87 5.25
C LEU A 87 -4.76 -13.88 5.69
N GLY A 88 -3.48 -13.58 5.48
CA GLY A 88 -2.36 -14.39 5.98
C GLY A 88 -2.48 -14.68 7.48
N ARG A 89 -2.83 -13.67 8.28
CA ARG A 89 -3.08 -13.82 9.73
C ARG A 89 -4.26 -14.73 10.06
N SER A 90 -5.26 -14.81 9.18
CA SER A 90 -6.43 -15.67 9.36
C SER A 90 -6.11 -17.15 9.12
N VAL A 91 -5.14 -17.45 8.24
CA VAL A 91 -4.68 -18.81 7.93
C VAL A 91 -3.44 -19.23 8.76
N GLY A 92 -3.11 -18.47 9.80
CA GLY A 92 -2.04 -18.81 10.76
C GLY A 92 -0.66 -18.25 10.44
N TRP A 93 -0.47 -17.53 9.33
CA TRP A 93 0.81 -16.91 9.00
C TRP A 93 1.03 -15.65 9.85
N ARG A 94 1.80 -15.79 10.94
CA ARG A 94 2.06 -14.74 11.94
C ARG A 94 3.56 -14.57 12.23
N PRO A 95 4.35 -14.15 11.23
CA PRO A 95 5.78 -13.99 11.43
C PRO A 95 6.09 -12.78 12.32
N GLY A 96 7.34 -12.68 12.78
CA GLY A 96 7.79 -11.53 13.56
C GLY A 96 7.64 -10.18 12.82
N VAL A 97 7.78 -9.08 13.57
CA VAL A 97 7.58 -7.71 13.05
C VAL A 97 8.45 -7.42 11.85
N LEU A 98 9.73 -7.80 11.88
CA LEU A 98 10.65 -7.55 10.78
C LEU A 98 10.17 -8.18 9.47
N ILE A 99 9.80 -9.46 9.51
CA ILE A 99 9.31 -10.18 8.31
C ILE A 99 7.98 -9.59 7.84
N SER A 100 7.09 -9.21 8.78
CA SER A 100 5.84 -8.53 8.43
C SER A 100 6.07 -7.18 7.74
N THR A 101 7.04 -6.39 8.23
CA THR A 101 7.44 -5.11 7.64
C THR A 101 7.96 -5.32 6.23
N LEU A 102 8.90 -6.25 6.04
CA LEU A 102 9.49 -6.54 4.74
C LEU A 102 8.44 -7.06 3.74
N ALA A 103 7.55 -7.97 4.18
CA ALA A 103 6.47 -8.48 3.34
C ALA A 103 5.52 -7.35 2.91
N ALA A 104 5.17 -6.45 3.82
CA ALA A 104 4.33 -5.29 3.51
C ALA A 104 5.02 -4.31 2.57
N THR A 105 6.29 -3.99 2.80
CA THR A 105 7.09 -3.12 1.92
C THR A 105 7.22 -3.70 0.52
N VAL A 106 7.59 -4.98 0.40
CA VAL A 106 7.72 -5.65 -0.90
C VAL A 106 6.36 -5.74 -1.61
N GLY A 107 5.29 -6.08 -0.88
CA GLY A 107 3.94 -6.12 -1.44
C GLY A 107 3.51 -4.77 -1.99
N ALA A 108 3.80 -3.68 -1.27
CA ALA A 108 3.49 -2.33 -1.72
C ALA A 108 4.35 -1.93 -2.94
N LEU A 109 5.66 -2.18 -2.92
CA LEU A 109 6.56 -1.91 -4.06
C LEU A 109 6.15 -2.65 -5.32
N VAL A 110 5.81 -3.94 -5.20
CA VAL A 110 5.36 -4.75 -6.33
C VAL A 110 3.99 -4.29 -6.81
N GLY A 111 3.07 -3.99 -5.90
CA GLY A 111 1.72 -3.54 -6.23
C GLY A 111 1.68 -2.16 -6.88
N SER A 112 2.60 -1.27 -6.51
CA SER A 112 2.70 0.07 -7.08
C SER A 112 3.48 0.07 -8.40
N ASN A 113 4.64 -0.61 -8.46
CA ASN A 113 5.51 -0.57 -9.64
C ASN A 113 5.21 -1.64 -10.68
N GLY A 114 4.61 -2.78 -10.30
CA GLY A 114 4.34 -3.90 -11.20
C GLY A 114 3.48 -3.52 -12.41
N PRO A 115 2.28 -2.96 -12.21
CA PRO A 115 1.43 -2.50 -13.32
C PRO A 115 2.14 -1.47 -14.21
N MET A 116 2.85 -0.52 -13.61
CA MET A 116 3.58 0.52 -14.33
C MET A 116 4.72 -0.07 -15.18
N THR A 117 5.39 -1.11 -14.68
CA THR A 117 6.47 -1.81 -15.39
C THR A 117 5.92 -2.60 -16.58
N VAL A 118 4.83 -3.36 -16.38
CA VAL A 118 4.18 -4.12 -17.46
C VAL A 118 3.68 -3.20 -18.56
N LEU A 119 3.16 -2.03 -18.21
CA LEU A 119 2.68 -1.03 -19.16
C LEU A 119 3.81 -0.16 -19.75
N GLY A 120 5.07 -0.42 -19.40
CA GLY A 120 6.22 0.35 -19.87
C GLY A 120 6.14 1.84 -19.51
N VAL A 121 5.54 2.18 -18.37
CA VAL A 121 5.54 3.54 -17.80
C VAL A 121 6.84 3.76 -17.01
N THR A 122 7.38 2.71 -16.40
CA THR A 122 8.65 2.76 -15.68
C THR A 122 9.47 1.49 -15.91
N ASP A 123 10.77 1.55 -15.65
CA ASP A 123 11.63 0.37 -15.53
C ASP A 123 12.55 0.51 -14.29
N PRO A 124 12.25 -0.19 -13.18
CA PRO A 124 13.06 -0.10 -11.96
C PRO A 124 14.53 -0.52 -12.15
N ARG A 125 14.83 -1.30 -13.20
CA ARG A 125 16.20 -1.78 -13.50
C ARG A 125 17.10 -0.68 -14.03
N THR A 126 16.52 0.41 -14.54
CA THR A 126 17.27 1.54 -15.12
C THR A 126 17.29 2.77 -14.21
N TRP A 127 16.67 2.69 -13.03
CA TRP A 127 16.60 3.81 -12.09
C TRP A 127 17.97 4.17 -11.52
N ALA A 128 18.21 5.47 -11.32
CA ALA A 128 19.35 5.91 -10.54
C ALA A 128 19.14 5.53 -9.06
N VAL A 129 20.25 5.39 -8.32
CA VAL A 129 20.20 5.03 -6.89
C VAL A 129 19.34 6.00 -6.08
N LYS A 130 19.38 7.30 -6.39
CA LYS A 130 18.55 8.31 -5.72
C LYS A 130 17.05 8.06 -5.89
N ASP A 131 16.64 7.56 -7.06
CA ASP A 131 15.24 7.32 -7.40
C ASP A 131 14.75 6.07 -6.68
N TRP A 132 15.61 5.04 -6.61
CA TRP A 132 15.41 3.87 -5.75
C TRP A 132 15.22 4.24 -4.28
N VAL A 133 16.06 5.12 -3.73
CA VAL A 133 15.94 5.56 -2.33
C VAL A 133 14.63 6.32 -2.10
N SER A 134 14.31 7.27 -3.00
CA SER A 134 13.07 8.04 -2.93
C SER A 134 11.82 7.17 -3.08
N ASP A 135 11.92 5.97 -3.66
CA ASP A 135 10.83 5.00 -3.71
C ASP A 135 10.80 4.08 -2.48
N VAL A 136 11.94 3.48 -2.11
CA VAL A 136 12.02 2.49 -1.03
C VAL A 136 11.70 3.09 0.35
N VAL A 137 12.13 4.32 0.62
CA VAL A 137 11.96 4.93 1.95
C VAL A 137 10.48 5.12 2.33
N PRO A 138 9.62 5.72 1.48
CA PRO A 138 8.17 5.75 1.73
C PRO A 138 7.54 4.35 1.87
N HIS A 139 7.98 3.36 1.09
CA HIS A 139 7.45 1.99 1.15
C HIS A 139 7.92 1.22 2.41
N LEU A 140 9.08 1.55 2.97
CA LEU A 140 9.51 1.06 4.28
C LEU A 140 8.65 1.66 5.40
N ALA A 141 8.32 2.95 5.32
CA ALA A 141 7.41 3.58 6.27
C ALA A 141 6.01 2.95 6.22
N TYR A 142 5.50 2.66 5.02
CA TYR A 142 4.29 1.85 4.83
C TYR A 142 4.39 0.52 5.58
N GLY A 143 5.44 -0.25 5.29
CA GLY A 143 5.57 -1.59 5.82
C GLY A 143 5.68 -1.62 7.33
N ALA A 144 6.44 -0.68 7.91
CA ALA A 144 6.64 -0.58 9.36
C ALA A 144 5.32 -0.29 10.08
N VAL A 145 4.53 0.67 9.57
CA VAL A 145 3.25 1.04 10.19
C VAL A 145 2.20 -0.05 10.01
N ALA A 146 2.06 -0.61 8.80
CA ALA A 146 1.13 -1.71 8.55
C ALA A 146 1.44 -2.93 9.42
N ALA A 147 2.72 -3.32 9.53
CA ALA A 147 3.15 -4.42 10.38
C ALA A 147 2.92 -4.13 11.87
N GLY A 148 3.14 -2.89 12.31
CA GLY A 148 2.86 -2.44 13.68
C GLY A 148 1.39 -2.61 14.06
N VAL A 149 0.47 -2.14 13.20
CA VAL A 149 -0.98 -2.29 13.40
C VAL A 149 -1.37 -3.77 13.47
N LEU A 150 -0.90 -4.58 12.53
CA LEU A 150 -1.20 -6.02 12.52
C LEU A 150 -0.67 -6.74 13.77
N ARG A 151 0.52 -6.37 14.25
CA ARG A 151 1.11 -6.94 15.48
C ARG A 151 0.26 -6.61 16.69
N GLU A 152 -0.18 -5.37 16.84
CA GLU A 152 -0.93 -4.94 18.03
C GLU A 152 -2.28 -5.65 18.14
N ILE A 153 -2.90 -5.90 16.99
CA ILE A 153 -4.15 -6.66 16.93
C ILE A 153 -3.94 -8.12 17.33
N ASP A 154 -2.87 -8.76 16.88
CA ASP A 154 -2.54 -10.13 17.30
C ASP A 154 -2.25 -10.22 18.81
N ARG A 155 -1.57 -9.21 19.37
CA ARG A 155 -1.33 -9.12 20.83
C ARG A 155 -2.64 -8.98 21.60
N SER A 156 -3.53 -8.10 21.16
CA SER A 156 -4.82 -7.84 21.78
C SER A 156 -5.70 -9.10 21.80
N LEU A 157 -5.75 -9.83 20.68
CA LEU A 157 -6.47 -11.10 20.58
C LEU A 157 -5.93 -12.16 21.53
N SER A 158 -4.61 -12.23 21.68
CA SER A 158 -3.97 -13.21 22.57
C SER A 158 -4.28 -12.91 24.04
N ALA A 159 -4.27 -11.64 24.44
CA ALA A 159 -4.62 -11.22 25.80
C ALA A 159 -6.09 -11.51 26.17
N THR A 160 -7.03 -11.33 25.24
CA THR A 160 -8.45 -11.65 25.47
C THR A 160 -8.67 -13.15 25.70
N ILE A 161 -8.04 -14.01 24.91
CA ILE A 161 -8.18 -15.48 25.04
C ILE A 161 -7.67 -15.96 26.40
N ILE A 162 -6.50 -15.47 26.84
CA ILE A 162 -5.94 -15.82 28.15
C ILE A 162 -6.90 -15.42 29.29
N ARG A 163 -7.46 -14.20 29.21
CA ARG A 163 -8.38 -13.67 30.23
C ARG A 163 -9.68 -14.48 30.33
N GLN A 164 -10.22 -14.97 29.21
CA GLN A 164 -11.41 -15.83 29.24
C GLN A 164 -11.10 -17.20 29.85
N GLY A 165 -9.97 -17.81 29.47
CA GLY A 165 -9.57 -19.11 30.03
C GLY A 165 -9.35 -19.11 31.55
N THR A 166 -8.98 -17.97 32.14
CA THR A 166 -8.86 -17.81 33.60
C THR A 166 -10.17 -17.54 34.34
N LEU A 167 -11.25 -17.17 33.64
CA LEU A 167 -12.56 -16.94 34.25
C LEU A 167 -13.46 -18.19 34.22
N ASP A 168 -13.16 -19.12 33.30
CA ASP A 168 -13.90 -20.38 33.12
C ASP A 168 -13.29 -21.56 33.93
N SER A 169 -12.25 -21.32 34.72
CA SER A 169 -11.53 -22.29 35.58
C SER A 169 -11.74 -22.02 37.06
#